data_AF-A0AB36PA18-F1
#
_entry.id   AF-A0AB36PA18-F1
#
_cell.length_a   1.000
_cell.length_b   1.000
_cell.length_c   1.000
_cell.angle_alpha   90.00
_cell.angle_beta   90.00
_cell.angle_gamma   90.00
#
_symmetry.space_group_name_H-M   'P 1'
#
loop_
_entity.id
_entity.type
_entity.pdbx_description
1 polymer ?
#
loop_
_entity_poly.entity_id
_entity_poly.type
_entity_poly.pdbx_seq_one_letter_code
_entity_poly.pdbx_strand_id
1 'polypeptide(L)'
;MDAHKTLNFEPSGRKRIGFDVADSGTDKCANVYRHGSVVFWADEWKAKEDELLKSCQRTYQAALEREADIVYDSIGVGASAGAKFSEINADRKSENAYARRVNYQRFNAGAGVHEPDDEYNGIPNKDFFANLKAQAWWLTVSEIRLTPLTTENSILWMS
;
A
#
# COMPACT_ATOMS: atom_id res chain seq x y z
N MET A 1 -3.71 -17.30 5.25
CA MET A 1 -3.47 -16.90 6.65
C MET A 1 -4.65 -16.03 7.05
N ASP A 2 -5.54 -16.51 7.92
CA ASP A 2 -6.79 -15.83 8.31
C ASP A 2 -6.74 -15.44 9.81
N ALA A 3 -5.65 -14.81 10.24
CA ALA A 3 -5.39 -14.52 11.66
C ALA A 3 -6.54 -13.73 12.32
N HIS A 4 -7.23 -12.85 11.58
CA HIS A 4 -8.39 -12.11 12.06
C HIS A 4 -9.58 -12.99 12.44
N LYS A 5 -9.77 -14.15 11.76
CA LYS A 5 -10.80 -15.13 12.13
C LYS A 5 -10.43 -15.86 13.42
N THR A 6 -9.15 -16.22 13.57
CA THR A 6 -8.64 -16.89 14.79
C THR A 6 -8.65 -15.95 16.00
N LEU A 7 -8.30 -14.68 15.80
CA LEU A 7 -8.29 -13.64 16.83
C LEU A 7 -9.68 -12.99 17.03
N ASN A 8 -10.69 -13.45 16.28
CA ASN A 8 -12.09 -13.04 16.36
C ASN A 8 -12.32 -11.53 16.37
N PHE A 9 -11.68 -10.81 15.44
CA PHE A 9 -11.91 -9.38 15.24
C PHE A 9 -12.28 -9.06 13.79
N GLU A 10 -13.15 -8.07 13.62
CA GLU A 10 -13.53 -7.57 12.31
C GLU A 10 -12.49 -6.55 11.81
N PRO A 11 -12.11 -6.59 10.52
CA PRO A 11 -11.23 -5.61 9.94
C PRO A 11 -11.87 -4.21 10.04
N SER A 12 -11.10 -3.21 10.47
CA SER A 12 -11.58 -1.84 10.60
C SER A 12 -10.50 -0.83 10.17
N GLY A 13 -10.92 0.37 9.80
CA GLY A 13 -10.03 1.46 9.38
C GLY A 13 -10.03 1.67 7.87
N ARG A 14 -8.94 2.23 7.33
CA ARG A 14 -8.90 2.62 5.91
C ARG A 14 -8.75 1.41 5.00
N LYS A 15 -9.49 1.44 3.89
CA LYS A 15 -9.34 0.54 2.75
C LYS A 15 -8.25 1.11 1.82
N ARG A 16 -7.21 0.33 1.54
CA ARG A 16 -6.09 0.78 0.71
C ARG A 16 -5.67 -0.30 -0.28
N ILE A 17 -5.30 0.12 -1.48
CA ILE A 17 -4.51 -0.67 -2.42
C ILE A 17 -3.08 -0.12 -2.43
N GLY A 18 -2.12 -0.96 -2.05
CA GLY A 18 -0.71 -0.74 -2.35
C GLY A 18 -0.42 -1.12 -3.79
N PHE A 19 0.30 -0.28 -4.53
CA PHE A 19 0.66 -0.50 -5.93
C PHE A 19 2.17 -0.33 -6.14
N ASP A 20 2.84 -1.43 -6.49
CA ASP A 20 4.22 -1.42 -6.96
C ASP A 20 4.23 -1.40 -8.49
N VAL A 21 4.83 -0.37 -9.06
CA VAL A 21 4.77 -0.07 -10.50
C VAL A 21 6.01 -0.64 -11.17
N ALA A 22 5.82 -1.49 -12.17
CA ALA A 22 6.89 -1.98 -13.04
C ALA A 22 6.59 -1.64 -14.51
N ASP A 23 7.63 -1.69 -15.34
CA ASP A 23 7.55 -1.56 -16.78
C ASP A 23 7.77 -2.91 -17.48
N SER A 24 8.17 -2.87 -18.76
CA SER A 24 8.45 -4.05 -19.58
C SER A 24 9.75 -4.79 -19.21
N GLY A 25 10.49 -4.34 -18.20
CA GLY A 25 11.78 -4.90 -17.75
C GLY A 25 11.68 -6.32 -17.19
N THR A 26 12.35 -6.63 -16.07
CA THR A 26 12.25 -7.96 -15.43
C THR A 26 11.13 -8.06 -14.41
N ASP A 27 10.79 -6.94 -13.79
CA ASP A 27 9.93 -6.92 -12.61
C ASP A 27 8.43 -6.95 -12.95
N LYS A 28 7.61 -7.42 -12.02
CA LYS A 28 6.15 -7.45 -12.17
C LYS A 28 5.54 -6.26 -11.45
N CYS A 29 4.42 -5.78 -11.97
CA CYS A 29 3.53 -4.91 -11.22
C CYS A 29 2.82 -5.75 -10.14
N ALA A 30 2.48 -5.11 -9.02
CA ALA A 30 1.73 -5.77 -7.96
C ALA A 30 0.72 -4.84 -7.30
N ASN A 31 -0.47 -5.37 -7.02
CA ASN A 31 -1.46 -4.73 -6.15
C ASN A 31 -1.70 -5.56 -4.90
N VAL A 32 -1.87 -4.89 -3.76
CA VAL A 32 -2.31 -5.52 -2.50
C VAL A 32 -3.42 -4.69 -1.88
N TYR A 33 -4.59 -5.29 -1.70
CA TYR A 33 -5.72 -4.68 -1.02
C TYR A 33 -5.79 -5.09 0.45
N ARG A 34 -5.91 -4.09 1.32
CA ARG A 34 -6.16 -4.28 2.75
C ARG A 34 -7.31 -3.41 3.26
N HIS A 35 -7.96 -3.87 4.32
CA HIS A 35 -8.88 -3.09 5.15
C HIS A 35 -8.35 -3.14 6.59
N GLY A 36 -7.84 -2.01 7.08
CA GLY A 36 -7.07 -2.03 8.32
C GLY A 36 -5.84 -2.92 8.20
N SER A 37 -5.62 -3.76 9.21
CA SER A 37 -4.49 -4.70 9.27
C SER A 37 -4.73 -6.02 8.55
N VAL A 38 -5.85 -6.17 7.83
CA VAL A 38 -6.20 -7.42 7.14
C VAL A 38 -6.08 -7.26 5.63
N VAL A 39 -5.23 -8.09 5.02
CA VAL A 39 -5.06 -8.21 3.57
C VAL A 39 -6.11 -9.18 3.02
N PHE A 40 -6.86 -8.74 2.01
CA PHE A 40 -7.95 -9.53 1.42
C PHE A 40 -7.66 -10.00 -0.01
N TRP A 41 -6.76 -9.31 -0.71
CA TRP A 41 -6.49 -9.60 -2.10
C TRP A 41 -5.10 -9.12 -2.50
N ALA A 42 -4.44 -9.90 -3.32
CA ALA A 42 -3.20 -9.54 -3.98
C ALA A 42 -3.24 -10.04 -5.43
N ASP A 43 -2.59 -9.30 -6.31
CA ASP A 43 -2.54 -9.59 -7.74
C ASP A 43 -1.22 -9.10 -8.31
N GLU A 44 -0.60 -9.93 -9.14
CA GLU A 44 0.66 -9.63 -9.80
C GLU A 44 0.50 -9.82 -11.31
N TRP A 45 1.13 -8.95 -12.09
CA TRP A 45 1.12 -9.08 -13.54
C TRP A 45 2.37 -8.51 -14.18
N LYS A 46 2.67 -9.02 -15.38
CA LYS A 46 3.75 -8.52 -16.20
C LYS A 46 3.22 -7.44 -17.13
N ALA A 47 3.72 -6.21 -16.99
CA ALA A 47 3.46 -5.16 -17.97
C ALA A 47 4.26 -5.43 -19.25
N LYS A 48 3.66 -5.18 -20.42
CA LYS A 48 4.40 -5.14 -21.69
C LYS A 48 4.94 -3.73 -21.96
N GLU A 49 5.67 -3.59 -23.05
CA GLU A 49 6.12 -2.30 -23.57
C GLU A 49 4.92 -1.34 -23.73
N ASP A 50 5.11 -0.09 -23.30
CA ASP A 50 4.09 0.97 -23.30
C ASP A 50 2.81 0.69 -22.48
N GLU A 51 2.81 -0.30 -21.57
CA GLU A 51 1.62 -0.64 -20.76
C GLU A 51 1.62 -0.06 -19.35
N LEU A 52 2.53 0.87 -19.05
CA LEU A 52 2.61 1.53 -17.74
C LEU A 52 1.29 2.22 -17.37
N LEU A 53 0.71 2.99 -18.30
CA LEU A 53 -0.57 3.66 -18.08
C LEU A 53 -1.74 2.69 -18.00
N LYS A 54 -1.66 1.54 -18.70
CA LYS A 54 -2.66 0.46 -18.57
C LYS A 54 -2.59 -0.18 -17.19
N SER A 55 -1.40 -0.35 -16.63
CA SER A 55 -1.20 -0.83 -15.27
C SER A 55 -1.78 0.15 -14.24
N CYS A 56 -1.59 1.46 -14.43
CA CYS A 56 -2.25 2.48 -13.61
C CYS A 56 -3.78 2.39 -13.71
N GLN A 57 -4.32 2.23 -14.92
CA GLN A 57 -5.77 2.06 -15.12
C GLN A 57 -6.31 0.82 -14.40
N ARG A 58 -5.60 -0.32 -14.48
CA ARG A 58 -5.96 -1.57 -13.77
C ARG A 58 -6.04 -1.34 -12.27
N THR A 59 -5.03 -0.70 -11.69
CA THR A 59 -5.00 -0.38 -10.26
C THR A 59 -6.13 0.57 -9.86
N TYR A 60 -6.41 1.60 -10.68
CA TYR A 60 -7.51 2.51 -10.43
C TYR A 60 -8.86 1.79 -10.38
N GLN A 61 -9.12 0.89 -11.33
CA GLN A 61 -10.36 0.11 -11.34
C GLN A 61 -10.46 -0.82 -10.13
N ALA A 62 -9.36 -1.51 -9.78
CA ALA A 62 -9.33 -2.35 -8.59
C ALA A 62 -9.64 -1.56 -7.30
N ALA A 63 -9.13 -0.32 -7.20
CA ALA A 63 -9.36 0.57 -6.06
C ALA A 63 -10.82 1.05 -6.02
N LEU A 64 -11.39 1.38 -7.17
CA LEU A 64 -12.79 1.76 -7.28
C LEU A 64 -13.73 0.62 -6.84
N GLU A 65 -13.53 -0.58 -7.37
CA GLU A 65 -14.33 -1.78 -7.03
C GLU A 65 -14.31 -2.09 -5.53
N ARG A 66 -13.19 -1.81 -4.87
CA ARG A 66 -12.97 -2.11 -3.44
C ARG A 66 -13.19 -0.92 -2.54
N GLU A 67 -13.64 0.20 -3.10
CA GLU A 67 -13.86 1.43 -2.35
C GLU A 67 -12.62 1.86 -1.55
N ALA A 68 -11.44 1.72 -2.15
CA ALA A 68 -10.15 1.92 -1.52
C ALA A 68 -9.42 3.16 -2.05
N ASP A 69 -8.56 3.72 -1.21
CA ASP A 69 -7.55 4.70 -1.65
C ASP A 69 -6.32 3.97 -2.23
N ILE A 70 -5.55 4.63 -3.09
CA ILE A 70 -4.32 4.09 -3.68
C ILE A 70 -3.10 4.63 -2.93
N VAL A 71 -2.15 3.76 -2.59
CA VAL A 71 -0.79 4.13 -2.19
C VAL A 71 0.16 3.48 -3.18
N TYR A 72 1.00 4.24 -3.86
CA TYR A 72 1.84 3.71 -4.95
C TYR A 72 3.31 4.08 -4.77
N ASP A 73 4.22 3.18 -5.16
CA ASP A 73 5.65 3.54 -5.26
C ASP A 73 5.82 4.55 -6.39
N SER A 74 6.32 5.72 -6.03
CA SER A 74 6.51 6.86 -6.94
C SER A 74 7.93 6.98 -7.48
N ILE A 75 8.83 6.06 -7.12
CA ILE A 75 10.20 6.05 -7.60
C ILE A 75 10.30 5.41 -9.00
N GLY A 76 11.22 5.94 -9.81
CA GLY A 76 11.51 5.41 -11.15
C GLY A 76 10.28 5.48 -12.06
N VAL A 77 9.86 4.32 -12.57
CA VAL A 77 8.72 4.19 -13.48
C VAL A 77 7.39 4.60 -12.84
N GLY A 78 7.28 4.56 -11.51
CA GLY A 78 6.06 4.96 -10.80
C GLY A 78 5.78 6.46 -10.77
N ALA A 79 6.73 7.32 -11.17
CA ALA A 79 6.63 8.78 -11.02
C ALA A 79 5.40 9.39 -11.73
N SER A 80 4.96 8.81 -12.85
CA SER A 80 3.85 9.31 -13.66
C SER A 80 2.47 8.80 -13.22
N ALA A 81 2.39 7.81 -12.32
CA ALA A 81 1.12 7.17 -11.96
C ALA A 81 0.09 8.15 -11.38
N GLY A 82 0.54 9.10 -10.54
CA GLY A 82 -0.31 10.12 -9.95
C GLY A 82 -1.00 11.02 -10.98
N ALA A 83 -0.30 11.38 -12.06
CA ALA A 83 -0.89 12.17 -13.15
C ALA A 83 -2.02 11.39 -13.83
N LYS A 84 -1.81 10.09 -14.10
CA LYS A 84 -2.83 9.23 -14.70
C LYS A 84 -4.04 9.05 -13.78
N PHE A 85 -3.85 8.88 -12.48
CA PHE A 85 -4.98 8.82 -11.53
C PHE A 85 -5.76 10.13 -11.45
N SER A 86 -5.07 11.28 -11.60
CA SER A 86 -5.72 12.58 -11.65
C SER A 86 -6.58 12.74 -12.90
N GLU A 87 -6.04 12.34 -14.06
CA GLU A 87 -6.73 12.34 -15.35
C GLU A 87 -8.02 11.51 -15.26
N ILE A 88 -7.93 10.25 -14.82
CA ILE A 88 -9.10 9.36 -14.71
C ILE A 88 -10.17 9.95 -13.76
N ASN A 89 -9.75 10.55 -12.64
CA ASN A 89 -10.68 11.22 -11.73
C ASN A 89 -11.39 12.41 -12.39
N ALA A 90 -10.68 13.20 -13.20
CA ALA A 90 -11.24 14.33 -13.92
C ALA A 90 -12.22 13.89 -15.01
N ASP A 91 -11.85 12.89 -15.80
CA ASP A 91 -12.68 12.31 -16.87
C ASP A 91 -13.99 11.79 -16.29
N ARG A 92 -13.92 10.95 -15.25
CA ARG A 92 -15.11 10.42 -14.58
C ARG A 92 -16.01 11.50 -13.99
N LYS A 93 -15.42 12.56 -13.45
CA LYS A 93 -16.18 13.70 -12.91
C LYS A 93 -16.88 14.50 -14.02
N SER A 94 -16.25 14.60 -15.19
CA SER A 94 -16.85 15.26 -16.36
C SER A 94 -18.05 14.49 -16.91
N GLU A 95 -17.99 13.16 -16.87
CA GLU A 95 -19.09 12.27 -17.29
C GLU A 95 -20.21 12.21 -16.24
N ASN A 96 -19.85 12.22 -14.96
CA ASN A 96 -20.78 12.19 -13.84
C ASN A 96 -20.26 13.03 -12.67
N ALA A 97 -20.93 14.15 -12.39
CA ALA A 97 -20.55 15.06 -11.31
C ALA A 97 -20.52 14.43 -9.91
N TYR A 98 -21.26 13.33 -9.72
CA TYR A 98 -21.32 12.55 -8.48
C TYR A 98 -20.42 11.32 -8.49
N ALA A 99 -19.60 11.13 -9.53
CA ALA A 99 -18.66 10.01 -9.59
C ALA A 99 -17.73 10.06 -8.37
N ARG A 100 -17.63 8.93 -7.66
CA ARG A 100 -16.69 8.78 -6.58
C ARG A 100 -15.27 9.05 -7.08
N ARG A 101 -14.57 9.95 -6.40
CA ARG A 101 -13.15 10.18 -6.57
C ARG A 101 -12.36 9.11 -5.83
N VAL A 102 -11.36 8.53 -6.49
CA VAL A 102 -10.37 7.66 -5.84
C VAL A 102 -9.22 8.55 -5.36
N ASN A 103 -8.96 8.57 -4.05
CA ASN A 103 -7.80 9.28 -3.53
C ASN A 103 -6.54 8.46 -3.76
N TYR A 104 -5.41 9.13 -3.95
CA TYR A 104 -4.12 8.49 -4.14
C TYR A 104 -3.02 9.24 -3.38
N GLN A 105 -2.05 8.51 -2.87
CA GLN A 105 -0.88 9.05 -2.17
C GLN A 105 0.39 8.40 -2.71
N ARG A 106 1.41 9.23 -2.97
CA ARG A 106 2.74 8.76 -3.34
C ARG A 106 3.46 8.17 -2.12
N PHE A 107 4.11 7.04 -2.32
CA PHE A 107 5.14 6.50 -1.43
C PHE A 107 6.49 6.75 -2.10
N ASN A 108 7.35 7.53 -1.45
CA ASN A 108 8.71 7.76 -1.94
C ASN A 108 9.64 6.76 -1.25
N ALA A 109 9.83 5.60 -1.88
CA ALA A 109 10.68 4.53 -1.35
C ALA A 109 12.14 4.94 -1.12
N GLY A 110 12.63 5.94 -1.86
CA GLY A 110 13.98 6.50 -1.74
C GLY A 110 14.09 7.63 -0.71
N ALA A 111 13.01 8.02 -0.04
CA ALA A 111 13.06 9.04 0.99
C ALA A 111 13.85 8.56 2.22
N GLY A 112 14.37 9.53 2.98
CA GLY A 112 14.83 9.27 4.35
C GLY A 112 13.72 8.65 5.20
N VAL A 113 14.11 8.04 6.30
CA VAL A 113 13.20 7.37 7.22
C VAL A 113 12.10 8.32 7.73
N HIS A 114 10.92 7.77 8.00
CA HIS A 114 9.85 8.47 8.71
C HIS A 114 10.27 8.70 10.17
N GLU A 115 9.99 9.90 10.70
CA GLU A 115 10.28 10.29 12.09
C GLU A 115 11.72 9.92 12.50
N PRO A 116 12.74 10.52 11.87
CA PRO A 116 14.14 10.08 11.98
C PRO A 116 14.70 10.10 13.41
N ASP A 117 14.18 10.97 14.25
CA ASP A 117 14.62 11.15 15.64
C ASP A 117 13.80 10.33 16.64
N ASP A 118 12.69 9.72 16.22
CA ASP A 118 11.91 8.83 17.08
C ASP A 118 12.62 7.49 17.25
N GLU A 119 12.50 6.88 18.42
CA GLU A 119 13.21 5.65 18.76
C GLU A 119 12.37 4.39 18.48
N TYR A 120 12.98 3.44 17.78
CA TYR A 120 12.51 2.07 17.67
C TYR A 120 13.44 1.15 18.47
N ASN A 121 12.91 0.48 19.50
CA ASN A 121 13.70 -0.33 20.45
C ASN A 121 14.90 0.42 21.07
N GLY A 122 14.74 1.71 21.36
CA GLY A 122 15.79 2.55 21.96
C GLY A 122 16.89 3.00 20.99
N ILE A 123 16.67 2.87 19.68
CA ILE A 123 17.58 3.36 18.63
C ILE A 123 16.80 4.31 17.72
N PRO A 124 17.29 5.53 17.43
CA PRO A 124 16.64 6.44 16.49
C PRO A 124 16.41 5.80 15.13
N ASN A 125 15.25 6.04 14.52
CA ASN A 125 14.87 5.46 13.23
C ASN A 125 15.92 5.70 12.14
N LYS A 126 16.58 6.86 12.14
CA LYS A 126 17.64 7.21 11.18
C LYS A 126 18.90 6.36 11.31
N ASP A 127 19.14 5.83 12.50
CA ASP A 127 20.29 4.98 12.80
C ASP A 127 19.94 3.48 12.67
N PHE A 128 18.64 3.14 12.76
CA PHE A 128 18.15 1.77 12.63
C PHE A 128 17.80 1.37 11.18
N PHE A 129 17.26 2.29 10.36
CA PHE A 129 16.77 2.01 9.01
C PHE A 129 17.53 2.77 7.93
N ALA A 130 17.80 2.10 6.79
CA ALA A 130 18.53 2.70 5.68
C ALA A 130 17.71 3.75 4.88
N ASN A 131 16.40 3.56 4.76
CA ASN A 131 15.47 4.46 4.06
C ASN A 131 14.00 4.09 4.41
N LEU A 132 13.06 4.88 3.91
CA LEU A 132 11.62 4.67 4.13
C LEU A 132 11.14 3.29 3.67
N LYS A 133 11.70 2.74 2.59
CA LYS A 133 11.37 1.39 2.11
C LYS A 133 11.80 0.32 3.12
N ALA A 134 13.02 0.39 3.63
CA ALA A 134 13.53 -0.54 4.64
C ALA A 134 12.70 -0.49 5.93
N GLN A 135 12.36 0.72 6.38
CA GLN A 135 11.49 0.93 7.53
C GLN A 135 10.09 0.30 7.32
N ALA A 136 9.45 0.55 6.18
CA ALA A 136 8.13 0.00 5.87
C ALA A 136 8.14 -1.55 5.80
N TRP A 137 9.17 -2.14 5.21
CA TRP A 137 9.35 -3.60 5.15
C TRP A 137 9.52 -4.19 6.55
N TRP A 138 10.34 -3.56 7.39
CA TRP A 138 10.56 -4.04 8.76
C TRP A 138 9.29 -4.00 9.59
N LEU A 139 8.54 -2.90 9.53
CA LEU A 139 7.27 -2.77 10.24
C LEU A 139 6.27 -3.85 9.79
N THR A 140 6.17 -4.11 8.50
CA THR A 140 5.32 -5.20 7.95
C THR A 140 5.73 -6.56 8.52
N VAL A 141 7.03 -6.88 8.55
CA VAL A 141 7.52 -8.14 9.11
C VAL A 141 7.29 -8.20 10.63
N SER A 142 7.42 -7.08 11.34
CA SER A 142 7.17 -7.02 12.78
C SER A 142 5.71 -7.30 13.11
N GLU A 143 4.76 -6.75 12.33
CA GLU A 143 3.33 -7.04 12.44
C GLU A 143 3.04 -8.52 12.20
N ILE A 144 3.67 -9.11 11.16
CA ILE A 144 3.55 -10.55 10.86
C ILE A 144 4.15 -11.42 11.96
N ARG A 145 5.23 -11.00 12.64
CA ARG A 145 5.84 -11.77 13.75
C ARG A 145 5.01 -11.73 15.03
N LEU A 146 4.30 -10.63 15.28
CA LEU A 146 3.41 -10.50 16.44
C LEU A 146 2.12 -11.32 16.25
N THR A 147 1.67 -11.53 15.02
CA THR A 147 0.41 -12.27 14.73
C THR A 147 0.40 -13.76 15.11
N PRO A 148 1.49 -14.55 15.00
CA PRO A 148 1.52 -15.92 15.52
C PRO A 148 1.80 -15.99 17.03
N LEU A 149 2.34 -14.93 17.65
CA LEU A 149 2.63 -14.91 19.10
C LEU A 149 1.39 -14.60 19.95
N THR A 150 0.37 -13.97 19.37
CA THR A 150 -0.88 -13.64 20.08
C THR A 150 -1.84 -14.81 20.25
N THR A 151 -1.56 -15.98 19.64
CA THR A 151 -2.28 -17.22 19.94
C THR A 151 -1.85 -17.89 21.25
N GLU A 152 -0.79 -17.41 21.92
CA GLU A 152 -0.34 -18.01 23.19
C GLU A 152 -0.16 -17.07 24.37
N ASN A 153 -0.27 -15.73 24.26
CA ASN A 153 -0.27 -14.89 25.46
C ASN A 153 -1.17 -13.65 25.35
N SER A 154 -1.99 -13.54 26.38
CA SER A 154 -2.92 -12.48 26.79
C SER A 154 -2.58 -11.03 26.42
N ILE A 155 -3.62 -10.35 25.90
CA ILE A 155 -4.11 -9.00 26.23
C ILE A 155 -3.08 -8.06 26.90
N LEU A 156 -2.62 -7.08 26.14
CA LEU A 156 -2.12 -5.72 26.47
C LEU A 156 -1.49 -5.27 25.15
N TRP A 157 -2.00 -4.30 24.40
CA TRP A 157 -1.84 -2.86 24.63
C TRP A 157 -2.80 -2.11 23.69
N MET A 158 -3.81 -1.44 24.22
CA MET A 158 -4.51 -0.34 23.53
C MET A 158 -4.78 0.74 24.58
N SER A 159 -3.96 1.79 24.54
CA SER A 159 -4.24 3.14 25.00
C SER A 159 -3.59 4.09 24.03
#